data_AF-A0A822Z3P4-F1
#
_entry.id   AF-A0A822Z3P4-F1
#
_cell.length_a   1.000
_cell.length_b   1.000
_cell.length_c   1.000
_cell.angle_alpha   90.00
_cell.angle_beta   90.00
_cell.angle_gamma   90.00
#
_symmetry.space_group_name_H-M   'P 1'
#
loop_
_entity.id
_entity.type
_entity.pdbx_description
1 polymer ?
#
loop_
_entity_poly.entity_id
_entity_poly.type
_entity_poly.pdbx_seq_one_letter_code
_entity_poly.pdbx_strand_id
1 'polypeptide(L)'
;MDIRGATRSLLVLTGRVINDVVSFIVFCFLDLLDVLLCFVYKILDFFMEAEWKPCYCSSGKEAITSSGKILVSERGESKIISLSSTKLQLEDISDTLYSRPSLVSEISKSTIKELKRLKIDGTTIRSSERIKNGTLRSTFTINSTIVDMLQEKIGGQQLHPVPRWSDCDCRACTSWSSSCKETLYVRVEGPSRDKAREDVLFIHGFISSSVFWTETLFPNFSDDTKSSYRLIAIDLLGFGRSPKPTDSLYTLREHVEMIERSVLEAYKVKSFHIVAHSLGCILALAIAVKYPGAVKSLTLLAPPYFPVPKGEQANRYVLRKVAPRRVWPLIVFGSSIVCWYEHISRTACLIVCKNHHFWESLTKLVTRNRMRTFMFDGFFCHTHNAAWHTLHNIICGTAGKVDEYLDAVRDQLRCDVTVFHGRDDELLPVECSYAVQSRIPRADVKVIDRKDHLTIVIGRQKTFARELEEIWKKSSSG
;
A
#
# COMPACT_ATOMS: atom_id res chain seq x y z
N MET A 1 -11.54 10.18 -46.94
CA MET A 1 -11.15 9.54 -45.67
C MET A 1 -10.12 10.42 -44.96
N ASP A 2 -10.36 10.71 -43.68
CA ASP A 2 -9.36 10.95 -42.62
C ASP A 2 -8.67 12.31 -42.33
N ILE A 3 -9.33 13.45 -42.60
CA ILE A 3 -8.85 14.75 -42.06
C ILE A 3 -9.23 14.88 -40.57
N ARG A 4 -10.45 14.45 -40.17
CA ARG A 4 -10.93 14.50 -38.79
C ARG A 4 -10.13 13.62 -37.81
N GLY A 5 -9.64 12.46 -38.25
CA GLY A 5 -8.79 11.59 -37.43
C GLY A 5 -7.41 12.20 -37.20
N ALA A 6 -6.80 12.78 -38.25
CA ALA A 6 -5.54 13.50 -38.15
C ALA A 6 -5.63 14.72 -37.21
N THR A 7 -6.68 15.54 -37.30
CA THR A 7 -6.87 16.72 -36.42
C THR A 7 -7.09 16.30 -34.96
N ARG A 8 -7.88 15.23 -34.71
CA ARG A 8 -8.10 14.70 -33.36
C ARG A 8 -6.82 14.10 -32.78
N SER A 9 -6.04 13.38 -33.58
CA SER A 9 -4.73 12.84 -33.20
C SER A 9 -3.75 13.95 -32.82
N LEU A 10 -3.69 15.01 -33.63
CA LEU A 10 -2.84 16.18 -33.36
C LEU A 10 -3.26 16.90 -32.08
N LEU A 11 -4.56 17.11 -31.84
CA LEU A 11 -5.07 17.71 -30.60
C LEU A 11 -4.74 16.88 -29.36
N VAL A 12 -4.86 15.55 -29.43
CA VAL A 12 -4.50 14.64 -28.34
C VAL A 12 -2.99 14.67 -28.09
N LEU A 13 -2.18 14.71 -29.14
CA LEU A 13 -0.73 14.81 -29.04
C LEU A 13 -0.30 16.13 -28.41
N THR A 14 -0.84 17.26 -28.89
CA THR A 14 -0.59 18.59 -28.34
C THR A 14 -1.02 18.68 -26.88
N GLY A 15 -2.20 18.15 -26.54
CA GLY A 15 -2.67 18.08 -25.15
C GLY A 15 -1.76 17.26 -24.24
N ARG A 16 -1.21 16.13 -24.74
CA ARG A 16 -0.23 15.32 -24.00
C ARG A 16 1.07 16.09 -23.77
N VAL A 17 1.62 16.73 -24.80
CA VAL A 17 2.85 17.51 -24.68
C VAL A 17 2.68 18.68 -23.71
N ILE A 18 1.55 19.40 -23.76
CA ILE A 18 1.25 20.46 -22.80
C ILE A 18 1.19 19.90 -21.37
N ASN A 19 0.48 18.79 -21.16
CA ASN A 19 0.42 18.15 -19.85
C ASN A 19 1.82 17.75 -19.36
N ASP A 20 2.66 17.18 -20.21
CA ASP A 20 4.03 16.80 -19.84
C ASP A 20 4.90 18.02 -19.47
N VAL A 21 4.81 19.12 -20.21
CA VAL A 21 5.54 20.37 -19.91
C VAL A 21 5.06 21.02 -18.62
N VAL A 22 3.73 21.14 -18.45
CA VAL A 22 3.15 21.70 -17.21
C VAL A 22 3.49 20.80 -16.03
N SER A 23 3.41 19.48 -16.20
CA SER A 23 3.83 18.53 -15.18
C SER A 23 5.30 18.75 -14.81
N PHE A 24 6.20 18.85 -15.78
CA PHE A 24 7.60 19.11 -15.49
C PHE A 24 7.79 20.37 -14.62
N ILE A 25 7.14 21.49 -14.98
CA ILE A 25 7.23 22.75 -14.22
C ILE A 25 6.67 22.57 -12.79
N VAL A 26 5.47 22.00 -12.67
CA VAL A 26 4.80 21.82 -11.36
C VAL A 26 5.62 20.90 -10.46
N PHE A 27 6.07 19.74 -10.96
CA PHE A 27 6.85 18.81 -10.16
C PHE A 27 8.24 19.36 -9.83
N CYS A 28 8.86 20.21 -10.66
CA CYS A 28 10.07 20.94 -10.28
C CYS A 28 9.84 21.93 -9.12
N PHE A 29 8.69 22.61 -9.12
CA PHE A 29 8.31 23.49 -8.02
C PHE A 29 8.02 22.69 -6.74
N LEU A 30 7.24 21.61 -6.82
CA LEU A 30 6.95 20.73 -5.68
C LEU A 30 8.24 20.10 -5.13
N ASP A 31 9.18 19.76 -6.01
CA ASP A 31 10.52 19.28 -5.67
C ASP A 31 11.32 20.27 -4.82
N LEU A 32 11.20 21.58 -5.06
CA LEU A 32 11.83 22.63 -4.24
C LEU A 32 11.05 22.87 -2.95
N LEU A 33 9.72 22.90 -3.03
CA LEU A 33 8.84 23.12 -1.89
C LEU A 33 9.02 22.03 -0.83
N ASP A 34 9.09 20.76 -1.23
CA ASP A 34 9.23 19.64 -0.30
C ASP A 34 10.59 19.63 0.42
N VAL A 35 11.64 20.17 -0.23
CA VAL A 35 12.96 20.37 0.40
C VAL A 35 12.90 21.48 1.44
N LEU A 36 12.25 22.61 1.10
CA LEU A 36 12.03 23.71 2.05
C LEU A 36 11.21 23.21 3.26
N LEU A 37 10.14 22.46 3.01
CA LEU A 37 9.33 21.88 4.05
C LEU A 37 10.12 20.89 4.91
N CYS A 38 11.03 20.08 4.38
CA CYS A 38 11.91 19.24 5.22
C CYS A 38 12.71 20.05 6.24
N PHE A 39 13.25 21.20 5.84
CA PHE A 39 13.94 22.07 6.80
C PHE A 39 13.00 22.61 7.88
N VAL A 40 11.81 23.08 7.48
CA VAL A 40 10.81 23.62 8.40
C VAL A 40 10.34 22.55 9.39
N TYR A 41 9.98 21.36 8.91
CA TYR A 41 9.49 20.28 9.77
C TYR A 41 10.57 19.74 10.69
N LYS A 42 11.83 19.65 10.27
CA LYS A 42 12.94 19.30 11.17
C LYS A 42 13.04 20.26 12.36
N ILE A 43 12.90 21.55 12.10
CA ILE A 43 12.89 22.58 13.16
C ILE A 43 11.67 22.39 14.06
N LEU A 44 10.48 22.26 13.48
CA LEU A 44 9.24 22.10 14.26
C LEU A 44 9.26 20.83 15.12
N ASP A 45 9.73 19.71 14.59
CA ASP A 45 9.82 18.44 15.33
C ASP A 45 10.80 18.54 16.50
N PHE A 46 11.94 19.21 16.31
CA PHE A 46 12.89 19.46 17.38
C PHE A 46 12.27 20.31 18.50
N PHE A 47 11.55 21.38 18.16
CA PHE A 47 10.93 22.25 19.17
C PHE A 47 9.71 21.63 19.86
N MET A 48 8.90 20.86 19.13
CA MET A 48 7.61 20.35 19.63
C MET A 48 7.71 18.96 20.25
N GLU A 49 8.61 18.11 19.78
CA GLU A 49 8.73 16.70 20.20
C GLU A 49 10.05 16.41 20.92
N ALA A 50 10.97 17.37 20.99
CA ALA A 50 12.31 17.22 21.59
C ALA A 50 13.14 16.04 21.01
N GLU A 51 12.75 15.54 19.84
CA GLU A 51 13.40 14.43 19.15
C GLU A 51 13.92 14.88 17.78
N TRP A 52 15.14 14.46 17.45
CA TRP A 52 15.67 14.62 16.10
C TRP A 52 15.27 13.42 15.24
N LYS A 53 14.33 13.62 14.32
CA LYS A 53 13.84 12.55 13.45
C LYS A 53 14.55 12.56 12.08
N PRO A 54 14.97 11.39 11.56
CA PRO A 54 15.49 11.30 10.20
C PRO A 54 14.36 11.66 9.20
N CYS A 55 14.70 12.52 8.23
CA CYS A 55 13.81 12.94 7.12
C CYS A 55 14.18 12.12 5.86
N TYR A 56 13.28 11.93 4.89
CA TYR A 56 13.62 11.32 3.58
C TYR A 56 14.81 11.97 2.85
N CYS A 57 15.22 13.20 3.24
CA CYS A 57 16.40 13.89 2.71
C CYS A 57 17.72 13.42 3.33
N SER A 58 17.69 12.70 4.45
CA SER A 58 18.87 12.08 5.06
C SER A 58 19.22 10.83 4.26
N SER A 59 20.46 10.71 3.80
CA SER A 59 20.86 9.52 3.03
C SER A 59 20.70 8.28 3.90
N GLY A 60 20.13 7.19 3.36
CA GLY A 60 20.01 5.90 4.06
C GLY A 60 21.34 5.25 4.47
N LYS A 61 22.47 5.96 4.33
CA LYS A 61 23.78 5.59 4.88
C LYS A 61 24.03 6.13 6.28
N GLU A 62 23.25 7.10 6.76
CA GLU A 62 23.28 7.47 8.18
C GLU A 62 22.50 6.42 8.94
N ALA A 63 23.19 5.69 9.84
CA ALA A 63 22.58 4.67 10.66
C ALA A 63 21.40 5.28 11.43
N ILE A 64 20.17 4.93 11.04
CA ILE A 64 18.97 5.36 11.76
C ILE A 64 18.98 4.61 13.10
N THR A 65 19.46 5.29 14.14
CA THR A 65 19.37 4.84 15.54
C THR A 65 18.25 5.61 16.22
N SER A 66 17.02 5.42 15.78
CA SER A 66 15.83 5.93 16.48
C SER A 66 14.89 4.77 16.79
N SER A 67 14.44 4.68 18.04
CA SER A 67 13.50 3.65 18.53
C SER A 67 13.98 2.19 18.60
N GLY A 68 15.29 1.93 18.75
CA GLY A 68 15.79 0.56 18.99
C GLY A 68 15.78 -0.35 17.75
N LYS A 69 15.60 0.24 16.56
CA LYS A 69 15.69 -0.40 15.26
C LYS A 69 16.98 0.06 14.57
N ILE A 70 17.70 -0.83 13.91
CA ILE A 70 18.99 -0.50 13.26
C ILE A 70 18.91 -0.79 11.78
N LEU A 71 19.11 0.25 10.97
CA LEU A 71 19.19 0.14 9.52
C LEU A 71 20.52 -0.51 9.11
N VAL A 72 20.42 -1.63 8.40
CA VAL A 72 21.57 -2.29 7.77
C VAL A 72 21.30 -2.45 6.28
N SER A 73 22.21 -1.96 5.45
CA SER A 73 22.16 -2.18 4.01
C SER A 73 22.91 -3.45 3.65
N GLU A 74 22.26 -4.39 2.96
CA GLU A 74 22.88 -5.59 2.41
C GLU A 74 22.56 -5.66 0.91
N ARG A 75 23.60 -5.77 0.06
CA ARG A 75 23.48 -5.95 -1.41
C ARG A 75 22.58 -4.93 -2.14
N GLY A 76 22.40 -3.74 -1.58
CA GLY A 76 21.57 -2.68 -2.17
C GLY A 76 20.10 -2.74 -1.78
N GLU A 77 19.72 -3.58 -0.81
CA GLU A 77 18.41 -3.57 -0.15
C GLU A 77 18.54 -3.05 1.28
N SER A 78 17.66 -2.13 1.69
CA SER A 78 17.56 -1.65 3.07
C SER A 78 16.80 -2.63 3.96
N LYS A 79 17.49 -3.20 4.95
CA LYS A 79 16.91 -4.05 5.99
C LYS A 79 16.98 -3.33 7.33
N ILE A 80 15.98 -3.50 8.18
CA ILE A 80 16.04 -3.06 9.57
C ILE A 80 16.11 -4.29 10.46
N ILE A 81 17.04 -4.25 11.41
CA ILE A 81 17.09 -5.19 12.53
C ILE A 81 16.16 -4.65 13.61
N SER A 82 15.10 -5.39 13.92
CA SER A 82 14.24 -5.15 15.09
C SER A 82 14.51 -6.23 16.13
N LEU A 83 14.74 -5.82 17.38
CA LEU A 83 14.90 -6.73 18.50
C LEU A 83 13.54 -6.93 19.18
N SER A 84 12.93 -8.10 18.99
CA SER A 84 11.81 -8.56 19.82
C SER A 84 12.39 -9.21 21.08
N SER A 85 11.63 -9.22 22.19
CA SER A 85 12.05 -9.64 23.54
C SER A 85 12.82 -10.97 23.66
N THR A 86 12.81 -11.82 22.62
CA THR A 86 13.61 -13.06 22.56
C THR A 86 14.26 -13.38 21.20
N LYS A 87 14.10 -12.53 20.15
CA LYS A 87 14.56 -12.87 18.79
C LYS A 87 15.00 -11.63 18.00
N LEU A 88 16.19 -11.71 17.40
CA LEU A 88 16.68 -10.74 16.42
C LEU A 88 15.98 -10.99 15.09
N GLN A 89 15.21 -10.02 14.62
CA GLN A 89 14.37 -10.15 13.42
C GLN A 89 14.79 -9.13 12.36
N LEU A 90 14.80 -9.57 11.11
CA LEU A 90 15.13 -8.74 9.95
C LEU A 90 13.84 -8.34 9.25
N GLU A 91 13.62 -7.05 9.07
CA GLU A 91 12.50 -6.48 8.34
C GLU A 91 13.00 -5.86 7.04
N ASP A 92 12.37 -6.22 5.92
CA ASP A 92 12.66 -5.59 4.65
C ASP A 92 11.89 -4.27 4.54
N ILE A 93 12.61 -3.21 4.17
CA ILE A 93 12.07 -1.86 4.01
C ILE A 93 12.35 -1.41 2.60
N SER A 94 11.43 -0.65 2.04
CA SER A 94 11.66 -0.10 0.71
C SER A 94 12.66 1.05 0.77
N ASP A 95 13.69 0.98 -0.07
CA ASP A 95 14.62 2.08 -0.29
C ASP A 95 13.91 3.39 -0.68
N THR A 96 12.71 3.31 -1.29
CA THR A 96 11.91 4.49 -1.66
C THR A 96 11.46 5.31 -0.47
N LEU A 97 11.46 4.74 0.74
CA LEU A 97 11.04 5.41 1.97
C LEU A 97 11.98 6.58 2.35
N TYR A 98 13.27 6.43 2.07
CA TYR A 98 14.32 7.39 2.45
C TYR A 98 15.25 7.79 1.30
N SER A 99 14.93 7.39 0.06
CA SER A 99 15.74 7.76 -1.10
C SER A 99 14.90 8.45 -2.16
N ARG A 100 15.31 9.69 -2.46
CA ARG A 100 14.72 10.48 -3.53
C ARG A 100 15.63 10.50 -4.74
N PRO A 101 15.21 9.95 -5.89
CA PRO A 101 15.89 10.22 -7.13
C PRO A 101 15.53 11.60 -7.67
N SER A 102 16.53 12.39 -8.07
CA SER A 102 16.25 13.71 -8.64
C SER A 102 15.60 13.56 -10.02
N LEU A 103 14.57 14.36 -10.30
CA LEU A 103 13.89 14.38 -11.61
C LEU A 103 14.89 14.59 -12.75
N VAL A 104 15.89 15.44 -12.51
CA VAL A 104 17.00 15.71 -13.43
C VAL A 104 17.87 14.46 -13.65
N SER A 105 18.17 13.68 -12.60
CA SER A 105 18.88 12.40 -12.73
C SER A 105 18.04 11.35 -13.45
N GLU A 106 16.72 11.39 -13.33
CA GLU A 106 15.83 10.46 -14.03
C GLU A 106 15.71 10.79 -15.51
N ILE A 107 15.55 12.07 -15.85
CA ILE A 107 15.58 12.54 -17.25
C ILE A 107 16.95 12.25 -17.85
N SER A 108 18.05 12.53 -17.15
CA SER A 108 19.38 12.21 -17.67
C SER A 108 19.54 10.71 -17.92
N LYS A 109 19.07 9.83 -17.03
CA LYS A 109 19.08 8.38 -17.25
C LYS A 109 18.20 7.94 -18.41
N SER A 110 17.01 8.52 -18.57
CA SER A 110 16.10 8.22 -19.69
C SER A 110 16.69 8.69 -21.02
N THR A 111 17.19 9.92 -21.07
CA THR A 111 17.89 10.50 -22.24
C THR A 111 19.16 9.71 -22.57
N ILE A 112 19.92 9.24 -21.56
CA ILE A 112 21.08 8.36 -21.75
C ILE A 112 20.64 6.97 -22.25
N LYS A 113 19.51 6.43 -21.79
CA LYS A 113 18.96 5.13 -22.23
C LYS A 113 18.49 5.21 -23.69
N GLU A 114 17.82 6.30 -24.08
CA GLU A 114 17.44 6.61 -25.47
C GLU A 114 18.67 6.91 -26.35
N LEU A 115 19.65 7.69 -25.88
CA LEU A 115 20.93 7.90 -26.58
C LEU A 115 21.73 6.61 -26.72
N LYS A 116 21.68 5.69 -25.76
CA LYS A 116 22.25 4.35 -25.89
C LYS A 116 21.47 3.50 -26.88
N ARG A 117 20.14 3.58 -26.90
CA ARG A 117 19.29 2.91 -27.89
C ARG A 117 19.60 3.39 -29.31
N LEU A 118 19.81 4.70 -29.48
CA LEU A 118 20.22 5.33 -30.74
C LEU A 118 21.69 5.05 -31.10
N LYS A 119 22.59 4.87 -30.12
CA LYS A 119 23.99 4.44 -30.35
C LYS A 119 24.16 2.95 -30.62
N ILE A 120 23.18 2.10 -30.29
CA ILE A 120 23.24 0.65 -30.54
C ILE A 120 23.06 0.31 -32.04
N ASP A 121 22.71 1.28 -32.89
CA ASP A 121 22.77 1.15 -34.36
C ASP A 121 24.15 1.48 -34.96
N GLY A 122 25.18 1.72 -34.14
CA GLY A 122 26.52 1.98 -34.63
C GLY A 122 27.60 1.53 -33.65
N THR A 123 28.32 0.47 -34.03
CA THR A 123 29.62 0.00 -33.49
C THR A 123 29.56 -1.08 -32.41
N THR A 124 29.81 -2.33 -32.85
CA THR A 124 30.10 -3.49 -32.01
C THR A 124 31.53 -3.39 -31.47
N ILE A 125 31.70 -3.17 -30.17
CA ILE A 125 32.98 -3.45 -29.47
C ILE A 125 32.68 -4.37 -28.29
N ARG A 126 33.24 -5.59 -28.38
CA ARG A 126 33.11 -6.69 -27.43
C ARG A 126 34.24 -6.57 -26.41
N SER A 127 33.93 -6.23 -25.15
CA SER A 127 34.84 -6.41 -24.02
C SER A 127 34.32 -7.51 -23.09
N SER A 128 35.12 -8.56 -22.97
CA SER A 128 34.87 -9.75 -22.14
C SER A 128 35.40 -9.51 -20.73
N GLU A 129 34.53 -9.52 -19.72
CA GLU A 129 34.95 -9.68 -18.31
C GLU A 129 34.37 -10.98 -17.73
N ARG A 130 35.29 -11.84 -17.26
CA ARG A 130 35.03 -13.13 -16.63
C ARG A 130 34.43 -12.92 -15.24
N ILE A 131 33.21 -13.41 -15.02
CA ILE A 131 32.62 -13.57 -13.70
C ILE A 131 33.22 -14.82 -13.04
N LYS A 132 34.00 -14.64 -11.97
CA LYS A 132 34.39 -15.74 -11.08
C LYS A 132 33.24 -16.02 -10.10
N ASN A 133 32.65 -17.21 -10.22
CA ASN A 133 31.73 -17.77 -9.21
C ASN A 133 32.54 -18.18 -7.97
N GLY A 134 32.29 -17.51 -6.85
CA GLY A 134 32.77 -17.90 -5.53
C GLY A 134 31.62 -17.80 -4.53
N THR A 135 31.19 -18.95 -4.02
CA THR A 135 30.14 -19.10 -3.00
C THR A 135 30.66 -18.53 -1.67
N LEU A 136 30.41 -17.26 -1.40
CA LEU A 136 30.76 -16.64 -0.11
C LEU A 136 29.57 -16.72 0.85
N ARG A 137 29.70 -17.57 1.88
CA ARG A 137 28.84 -17.61 3.06
C ARG A 137 28.95 -16.24 3.76
N SER A 138 27.89 -15.42 3.77
CA SER A 138 27.90 -14.12 4.43
C SER A 138 27.66 -14.28 5.93
N THR A 139 28.73 -14.14 6.71
CA THR A 139 28.66 -14.05 8.18
C THR A 139 28.50 -12.57 8.55
N PHE A 140 27.40 -12.23 9.23
CA PHE A 140 27.17 -10.90 9.78
C PHE A 140 28.00 -10.71 11.06
N THR A 141 28.67 -9.56 11.23
CA THR A 141 29.32 -9.17 12.48
C THR A 141 28.57 -7.98 13.06
N ILE A 142 27.69 -8.23 14.03
CA ILE A 142 27.03 -7.18 14.81
C ILE A 142 27.99 -6.80 15.95
N ASN A 143 28.33 -5.53 16.07
CA ASN A 143 29.19 -5.01 17.14
C ASN A 143 28.51 -5.26 18.51
N SER A 144 29.25 -5.77 19.50
CA SER A 144 28.72 -6.03 20.85
C SER A 144 28.11 -4.79 21.50
N THR A 145 28.65 -3.60 21.24
CA THR A 145 28.12 -2.33 21.74
C THR A 145 26.68 -2.06 21.27
N ILE A 146 26.33 -2.52 20.07
CA ILE A 146 24.98 -2.37 19.51
C ILE A 146 24.00 -3.31 20.24
N VAL A 147 24.44 -4.50 20.59
CA VAL A 147 23.64 -5.47 21.37
C VAL A 147 23.41 -4.93 22.78
N ASP A 148 24.44 -4.33 23.39
CA ASP A 148 24.37 -3.76 24.74
C ASP A 148 23.43 -2.52 24.79
N MET A 149 23.48 -1.64 23.77
CA MET A 149 22.53 -0.52 23.63
C MET A 149 21.08 -0.98 23.45
N LEU A 150 20.85 -2.13 22.80
CA LEU A 150 19.53 -2.73 22.64
C LEU A 150 19.06 -3.39 23.95
N GLN A 151 19.98 -3.93 24.76
CA GLN A 151 19.69 -4.52 26.07
C GLN A 151 19.42 -3.47 27.15
N GLU A 152 20.08 -2.31 27.16
CA GLU A 152 19.80 -1.23 28.10
C GLU A 152 18.37 -0.67 27.96
N LYS A 153 17.80 -0.65 26.74
CA LYS A 153 16.40 -0.24 26.50
C LYS A 153 15.34 -1.25 26.97
N ILE A 154 15.74 -2.46 27.40
CA ILE A 154 14.84 -3.47 28.00
C ILE A 154 14.50 -3.07 29.45
N GLY A 155 15.32 -2.21 30.08
CA GLY A 155 15.15 -1.70 31.43
C GLY A 155 14.11 -0.57 31.54
N GLY A 156 12.85 -0.87 31.24
CA GLY A 156 11.70 -0.13 31.75
C GLY A 156 11.43 1.26 31.16
N GLN A 157 10.46 1.32 30.23
CA GLN A 157 9.39 2.32 30.22
C GLN A 157 8.38 1.96 29.12
N GLN A 158 7.19 1.45 29.49
CA GLN A 158 6.01 1.53 28.62
C GLN A 158 5.60 3.01 28.55
N LEU A 159 6.28 3.77 27.69
CA LEU A 159 5.84 5.12 27.34
C LEU A 159 4.64 4.96 26.41
N HIS A 160 3.47 5.41 26.88
CA HIS A 160 2.33 5.66 26.00
C HIS A 160 2.83 6.43 24.76
N PRO A 161 2.55 5.97 23.53
CA PRO A 161 3.00 6.69 22.35
C PRO A 161 2.40 8.10 22.39
N VAL A 162 3.26 9.10 22.59
CA VAL A 162 2.83 10.51 22.54
C VAL A 162 2.39 10.75 21.09
N PRO A 163 1.13 11.18 20.85
CA PRO A 163 0.68 11.55 19.52
C PRO A 163 1.63 12.59 18.92
N ARG A 164 1.97 12.48 17.63
CA ARG A 164 2.77 13.54 17.00
C ARG A 164 1.95 14.81 16.99
N TRP A 165 2.59 15.98 17.09
CA TRP A 165 1.86 17.26 17.07
C TRP A 165 1.06 17.45 15.76
N SER A 166 1.43 16.70 14.72
CA SER A 166 0.75 16.65 13.43
C SER A 166 -0.45 15.73 13.33
N ASP A 167 -0.68 14.88 14.33
CA ASP A 167 -1.80 13.94 14.33
C ASP A 167 -3.10 14.61 14.77
N CYS A 168 -4.22 13.96 14.47
CA CYS A 168 -5.54 14.42 14.92
C CYS A 168 -5.81 13.93 16.33
N ASP A 169 -6.22 14.84 17.23
CA ASP A 169 -6.49 14.54 18.64
C ASP A 169 -7.93 14.07 18.92
N CYS A 170 -8.77 13.93 17.89
CA CYS A 170 -10.18 13.57 18.09
C CYS A 170 -10.31 12.11 18.57
N ARG A 171 -11.36 11.84 19.38
CA ARG A 171 -11.62 10.52 19.97
C ARG A 171 -11.71 9.37 18.96
N ALA A 172 -12.14 9.63 17.73
CA ALA A 172 -12.20 8.62 16.68
C ALA A 172 -10.82 8.31 16.07
N CYS A 173 -9.98 9.33 15.90
CA CYS A 173 -8.62 9.18 15.38
C CYS A 173 -7.64 8.65 16.44
N THR A 174 -7.88 8.99 17.71
CA THR A 174 -7.13 8.54 18.89
C THR A 174 -7.82 7.42 19.65
N SER A 175 -8.85 6.74 19.10
CA SER A 175 -9.56 5.66 19.81
C SER A 175 -8.63 4.56 20.32
N TRP A 176 -7.49 4.39 19.65
CA TRP A 176 -6.41 3.48 20.02
C TRP A 176 -5.61 3.91 21.26
N SER A 177 -5.50 5.20 21.59
CA SER A 177 -4.71 5.67 22.75
C SER A 177 -5.36 5.30 24.09
N SER A 178 -6.68 5.10 24.08
CA SER A 178 -7.47 4.69 25.24
C SER A 178 -7.53 3.16 25.46
N SER A 179 -7.06 2.37 24.50
CA SER A 179 -7.14 0.92 24.54
C SER A 179 -5.81 0.34 24.07
N CYS A 180 -5.00 -0.18 25.01
CA CYS A 180 -3.80 -0.98 24.73
C CYS A 180 -4.10 -2.31 24.02
N LYS A 181 -5.10 -2.36 23.14
CA LYS A 181 -5.38 -3.54 22.33
C LYS A 181 -4.36 -3.57 21.20
N GLU A 182 -3.42 -4.50 21.30
CA GLU A 182 -2.50 -4.93 20.26
C GLU A 182 -3.21 -5.59 19.06
N THR A 183 -4.48 -5.26 18.82
CA THR A 183 -5.34 -5.85 17.80
C THR A 183 -6.00 -4.78 16.95
N LEU A 184 -6.27 -5.13 15.70
CA LEU A 184 -6.99 -4.31 14.74
C LEU A 184 -8.44 -4.15 15.16
N TYR A 185 -9.05 -3.07 14.70
CA TYR A 185 -10.49 -2.91 14.72
C TYR A 185 -11.13 -3.87 13.71
N VAL A 186 -12.10 -4.66 14.19
CA VAL A 186 -12.77 -5.69 13.39
C VAL A 186 -14.28 -5.52 13.51
N ARG A 187 -14.97 -5.48 12.36
CA ARG A 187 -16.41 -5.55 12.23
C ARG A 187 -16.81 -6.95 11.80
N VAL A 188 -17.64 -7.59 12.61
CA VAL A 188 -18.17 -8.92 12.32
C VAL A 188 -19.69 -8.85 12.20
N GLU A 189 -20.21 -9.38 11.11
CA GLU A 189 -21.64 -9.59 10.87
C GLU A 189 -21.90 -11.06 10.51
N GLY A 190 -23.06 -11.58 10.90
CA GLY A 190 -23.45 -12.96 10.65
C GLY A 190 -23.62 -13.79 11.93
N PRO A 191 -23.81 -15.11 11.80
CA PRO A 191 -24.07 -16.01 12.93
C PRO A 191 -22.86 -16.13 13.87
N SER A 192 -23.12 -16.62 15.09
CA SER A 192 -22.03 -17.04 15.99
C SER A 192 -21.21 -18.16 15.34
N ARG A 193 -19.95 -18.30 15.76
CA ARG A 193 -19.01 -19.28 15.20
C ARG A 193 -19.59 -20.70 15.09
N ASP A 194 -20.34 -21.15 16.08
CA ASP A 194 -20.88 -22.51 16.12
C ASP A 194 -22.04 -22.74 15.14
N LYS A 195 -22.59 -21.66 14.58
CA LYS A 195 -23.69 -21.67 13.60
C LYS A 195 -23.23 -21.22 12.21
N ALA A 196 -22.07 -20.57 12.10
CA ALA A 196 -21.48 -20.17 10.84
C ALA A 196 -21.01 -21.39 10.06
N ARG A 197 -21.40 -21.49 8.79
CA ARG A 197 -20.84 -22.47 7.86
C ARG A 197 -19.39 -22.10 7.54
N GLU A 198 -19.16 -20.85 7.15
CA GLU A 198 -17.85 -20.39 6.68
C GLU A 198 -17.55 -18.92 7.08
N ASP A 199 -16.27 -18.57 7.04
CA ASP A 199 -15.74 -17.24 7.35
C ASP A 199 -15.33 -16.50 6.06
N VAL A 200 -15.57 -15.19 6.00
CA VAL A 200 -15.11 -14.33 4.89
C VAL A 200 -14.35 -13.13 5.46
N LEU A 201 -13.08 -12.99 5.07
CA LEU A 201 -12.23 -11.86 5.43
C LEU A 201 -12.24 -10.80 4.33
N PHE A 202 -12.63 -9.58 4.69
CA PHE A 202 -12.63 -8.40 3.83
C PHE A 202 -11.49 -7.45 4.18
N ILE A 203 -10.60 -7.20 3.23
CA ILE A 203 -9.40 -6.36 3.39
C ILE A 203 -9.52 -5.12 2.49
N HIS A 204 -9.55 -3.93 3.08
CA HIS A 204 -9.68 -2.68 2.34
C HIS A 204 -8.37 -2.23 1.67
N GLY A 205 -8.48 -1.25 0.76
CA GLY A 205 -7.36 -0.63 0.05
C GLY A 205 -6.67 0.50 0.82
N PHE A 206 -5.76 1.20 0.15
CA PHE A 206 -5.04 2.34 0.73
C PHE A 206 -5.99 3.49 1.07
N ILE A 207 -5.79 4.16 2.22
CA ILE A 207 -6.59 5.30 2.69
C ILE A 207 -8.11 4.94 2.71
N SER A 208 -8.42 3.79 3.30
CA SER A 208 -9.79 3.25 3.42
C SER A 208 -9.99 2.60 4.79
N SER A 209 -11.15 1.96 5.00
CA SER A 209 -11.50 1.26 6.24
C SER A 209 -12.49 0.13 5.98
N SER A 210 -12.75 -0.70 6.98
CA SER A 210 -13.81 -1.73 7.02
C SER A 210 -15.18 -1.19 6.61
N VAL A 211 -15.42 0.10 6.85
CA VAL A 211 -16.69 0.78 6.53
C VAL A 211 -16.98 0.73 5.03
N PHE A 212 -15.95 0.71 4.18
CA PHE A 212 -16.14 0.50 2.74
C PHE A 212 -16.95 -0.77 2.46
N TRP A 213 -16.65 -1.87 3.15
CA TRP A 213 -17.33 -3.16 2.97
C TRP A 213 -18.67 -3.21 3.71
N THR A 214 -18.72 -2.74 4.95
CA THR A 214 -19.95 -2.81 5.77
C THR A 214 -21.06 -1.91 5.24
N GLU A 215 -20.74 -0.79 4.60
CA GLU A 215 -21.75 0.12 4.04
C GLU A 215 -22.09 -0.17 2.57
N THR A 216 -21.18 -0.79 1.82
CA THR A 216 -21.42 -1.09 0.40
C THR A 216 -21.89 -2.51 0.16
N LEU A 217 -21.30 -3.52 0.80
CA LEU A 217 -21.54 -4.92 0.46
C LEU A 217 -22.43 -5.63 1.46
N PHE A 218 -22.15 -5.52 2.76
CA PHE A 218 -22.81 -6.34 3.77
C PHE A 218 -24.35 -6.25 3.73
N PRO A 219 -24.96 -5.07 3.52
CA PRO A 219 -26.41 -4.93 3.43
C PRO A 219 -27.01 -5.65 2.21
N ASN A 220 -26.21 -5.86 1.16
CA ASN A 220 -26.65 -6.37 -0.14
C ASN A 220 -26.52 -7.90 -0.29
N PHE A 221 -25.96 -8.61 0.69
CA PHE A 221 -25.99 -10.07 0.72
C PHE A 221 -27.39 -10.61 1.02
N SER A 222 -27.69 -11.79 0.49
CA SER A 222 -28.92 -12.52 0.75
C SER A 222 -29.02 -12.96 2.22
N ASP A 223 -30.24 -13.24 2.67
CA ASP A 223 -30.48 -13.72 4.04
C ASP A 223 -29.84 -15.09 4.30
N ASP A 224 -29.76 -15.94 3.28
CA ASP A 224 -29.00 -17.21 3.32
C ASP A 224 -27.52 -16.96 3.64
N THR A 225 -26.89 -16.02 2.93
CA THR A 225 -25.51 -15.64 3.18
C THR A 225 -25.33 -15.03 4.57
N LYS A 226 -26.20 -14.09 4.97
CA LYS A 226 -26.13 -13.44 6.29
C LYS A 226 -26.35 -14.40 7.46
N SER A 227 -27.07 -15.49 7.23
CA SER A 227 -27.31 -16.54 8.25
C SER A 227 -26.30 -17.68 8.22
N SER A 228 -25.56 -17.86 7.12
CA SER A 228 -24.59 -18.96 6.95
C SER A 228 -23.12 -18.53 6.98
N TYR A 229 -22.80 -17.29 6.64
CA TYR A 229 -21.43 -16.79 6.55
C TYR A 229 -21.16 -15.75 7.64
N ARG A 230 -20.00 -15.86 8.29
CA ARG A 230 -19.49 -14.83 9.19
C ARG A 230 -18.59 -13.88 8.40
N LEU A 231 -19.08 -12.66 8.17
CA LEU A 231 -18.41 -11.62 7.40
C LEU A 231 -17.54 -10.79 8.33
N ILE A 232 -16.24 -10.73 8.06
CA ILE A 232 -15.24 -10.10 8.91
C ILE A 232 -14.53 -9.01 8.10
N ALA A 233 -14.83 -7.74 8.39
CA ALA A 233 -14.14 -6.59 7.79
C ALA A 233 -13.20 -5.95 8.81
N ILE A 234 -11.95 -5.71 8.41
CA ILE A 234 -10.92 -5.13 9.28
C ILE A 234 -10.60 -3.69 8.89
N ASP A 235 -10.16 -2.87 9.85
CA ASP A 235 -9.36 -1.68 9.56
C ASP A 235 -7.87 -2.07 9.65
N LEU A 236 -7.09 -1.80 8.61
CA LEU A 236 -5.66 -2.10 8.58
C LEU A 236 -4.88 -1.29 9.63
N LEU A 237 -3.71 -1.79 10.04
CA LEU A 237 -2.81 -1.09 10.96
C LEU A 237 -2.52 0.31 10.40
N GLY A 238 -2.78 1.36 11.18
CA GLY A 238 -2.60 2.74 10.75
C GLY A 238 -3.82 3.42 10.14
N PHE A 239 -4.91 2.68 9.90
CA PHE A 239 -6.10 3.17 9.20
C PHE A 239 -7.38 3.01 10.02
N GLY A 240 -8.41 3.76 9.66
CA GLY A 240 -9.72 3.71 10.32
C GLY A 240 -9.63 3.87 11.83
N ARG A 241 -10.20 2.93 12.58
CA ARG A 241 -10.22 2.88 14.05
C ARG A 241 -9.12 1.98 14.63
N SER A 242 -8.30 1.36 13.78
CA SER A 242 -7.17 0.54 14.22
C SER A 242 -6.04 1.38 14.83
N PRO A 243 -5.15 0.73 15.62
CA PRO A 243 -3.98 1.37 16.20
C PRO A 243 -3.10 2.05 15.15
N LYS A 244 -2.49 3.17 15.52
CA LYS A 244 -1.58 3.96 14.67
C LYS A 244 -0.24 4.21 15.38
N PRO A 245 0.49 3.14 15.76
CA PRO A 245 1.77 3.25 16.47
C PRO A 245 2.75 4.17 15.72
N THR A 246 3.38 5.08 16.48
CA THR A 246 4.30 6.08 15.93
C THR A 246 5.69 5.51 15.63
N ASP A 247 5.99 4.33 16.18
CA ASP A 247 7.23 3.54 16.08
C ASP A 247 7.13 2.35 15.10
N SER A 248 5.94 2.09 14.56
CA SER A 248 5.73 1.11 13.50
C SER A 248 6.23 1.63 12.16
N LEU A 249 6.78 0.71 11.38
CA LEU A 249 7.23 0.96 10.02
C LEU A 249 6.21 0.47 8.98
N TYR A 250 5.07 -0.03 9.44
CA TYR A 250 3.94 -0.50 8.63
C TYR A 250 4.40 -1.48 7.54
N THR A 251 5.31 -2.38 7.89
CA THR A 251 5.85 -3.37 6.96
C THR A 251 4.78 -4.39 6.59
N LEU A 252 4.95 -5.08 5.45
CA LEU A 252 4.04 -6.16 5.04
C LEU A 252 3.85 -7.18 6.16
N ARG A 253 4.95 -7.52 6.85
CA ARG A 253 4.96 -8.47 7.95
C ARG A 253 4.14 -7.97 9.15
N GLU A 254 4.37 -6.73 9.59
CA GLU A 254 3.59 -6.13 10.70
C GLU A 254 2.09 -6.16 10.39
N HIS A 255 1.68 -5.81 9.16
CA HIS A 255 0.27 -5.88 8.76
C HIS A 255 -0.27 -7.31 8.78
N VAL A 256 0.44 -8.29 8.21
CA VAL A 256 0.00 -9.69 8.18
C VAL A 256 -0.11 -10.28 9.59
N GLU A 257 0.89 -10.07 10.45
CA GLU A 257 0.88 -10.53 11.85
C GLU A 257 -0.28 -9.90 12.64
N MET A 258 -0.57 -8.61 12.41
CA MET A 258 -1.73 -7.94 13.03
C MET A 258 -3.06 -8.54 12.54
N ILE A 259 -3.19 -8.89 11.26
CA ILE A 259 -4.39 -9.55 10.72
C ILE A 259 -4.57 -10.93 11.33
N GLU A 260 -3.50 -11.71 11.45
CA GLU A 260 -3.52 -13.04 12.07
C GLU A 260 -4.00 -13.00 13.51
N ARG A 261 -3.38 -12.15 14.33
CA ARG A 261 -3.76 -12.01 15.75
C ARG A 261 -5.19 -11.53 15.91
N SER A 262 -5.57 -10.53 15.11
CA SER A 262 -6.85 -9.83 15.28
C SER A 262 -8.03 -10.56 14.65
N VAL A 263 -7.78 -11.44 13.67
CA VAL A 263 -8.82 -12.18 12.97
C VAL A 263 -8.68 -13.68 13.21
N LEU A 264 -7.59 -14.28 12.73
CA LEU A 264 -7.48 -15.74 12.71
C LEU A 264 -7.45 -16.32 14.13
N GLU A 265 -6.65 -15.73 15.01
CA GLU A 265 -6.53 -16.16 16.40
C GLU A 265 -7.75 -15.72 17.22
N ALA A 266 -8.06 -14.42 17.22
CA ALA A 266 -9.13 -13.85 18.04
C ALA A 266 -10.53 -14.43 17.72
N TYR A 267 -10.82 -14.67 16.44
CA TYR A 267 -12.11 -15.22 16.00
C TYR A 267 -12.06 -16.71 15.68
N LYS A 268 -10.92 -17.37 15.93
CA LYS A 268 -10.67 -18.80 15.71
C LYS A 268 -11.02 -19.24 14.29
N VAL A 269 -10.66 -18.43 13.31
CA VAL A 269 -10.90 -18.69 11.89
C VAL A 269 -9.92 -19.75 11.41
N LYS A 270 -10.43 -20.88 10.94
CA LYS A 270 -9.62 -22.03 10.49
C LYS A 270 -9.53 -22.14 8.97
N SER A 271 -10.62 -21.81 8.28
CA SER A 271 -10.71 -21.82 6.82
C SER A 271 -11.65 -20.70 6.39
N PHE A 272 -11.28 -19.95 5.36
CA PHE A 272 -11.97 -18.71 5.03
C PHE A 272 -11.82 -18.32 3.57
N HIS A 273 -12.75 -17.49 3.10
CA HIS A 273 -12.64 -16.77 1.84
C HIS A 273 -11.96 -15.41 2.07
N ILE A 274 -11.22 -14.92 1.09
CA ILE A 274 -10.64 -13.58 1.13
C ILE A 274 -11.23 -12.72 0.01
N VAL A 275 -11.68 -11.52 0.38
CA VAL A 275 -12.06 -10.46 -0.56
C VAL A 275 -11.21 -9.23 -0.25
N ALA A 276 -10.42 -8.78 -1.22
CA ALA A 276 -9.47 -7.70 -0.99
C ALA A 276 -9.46 -6.68 -2.12
N HIS A 277 -9.26 -5.41 -1.78
CA HIS A 277 -9.23 -4.31 -2.76
C HIS A 277 -7.88 -3.60 -2.75
N SER A 278 -7.36 -3.32 -3.95
CA SER A 278 -6.17 -2.49 -4.16
C SER A 278 -4.96 -2.98 -3.33
N LEU A 279 -4.39 -2.13 -2.48
CA LEU A 279 -3.37 -2.48 -1.48
C LEU A 279 -3.67 -3.79 -0.72
N GLY A 280 -4.94 -3.98 -0.33
CA GLY A 280 -5.38 -5.18 0.38
C GLY A 280 -5.12 -6.47 -0.39
N CYS A 281 -5.04 -6.42 -1.72
CA CYS A 281 -4.70 -7.58 -2.55
C CYS A 281 -3.28 -8.09 -2.28
N ILE A 282 -2.31 -7.20 -2.02
CA ILE A 282 -0.94 -7.60 -1.67
C ILE A 282 -0.95 -8.35 -0.34
N LEU A 283 -1.68 -7.83 0.65
CA LEU A 283 -1.85 -8.48 1.95
C LEU A 283 -2.57 -9.82 1.84
N ALA A 284 -3.62 -9.88 1.01
CA ALA A 284 -4.36 -11.11 0.73
C ALA A 284 -3.45 -12.18 0.11
N LEU A 285 -2.61 -11.83 -0.86
CA LEU A 285 -1.63 -12.76 -1.44
C LEU A 285 -0.65 -13.27 -0.38
N ALA A 286 -0.11 -12.39 0.47
CA ALA A 286 0.81 -12.79 1.54
C ALA A 286 0.15 -13.74 2.55
N ILE A 287 -1.09 -13.46 2.98
CA ILE A 287 -1.88 -14.35 3.86
C ILE A 287 -2.17 -15.68 3.16
N ALA A 288 -2.54 -15.65 1.89
CA ALA A 288 -2.89 -16.83 1.13
C ALA A 288 -1.68 -17.78 0.97
N VAL A 289 -0.50 -17.24 0.72
CA VAL A 289 0.76 -18.01 0.67
C VAL A 289 1.17 -18.54 2.03
N LYS A 290 0.90 -17.80 3.11
CA LYS A 290 1.20 -18.26 4.48
C LYS A 290 0.23 -19.34 4.96
N TYR A 291 -1.02 -19.32 4.50
CA TYR A 291 -2.07 -20.28 4.88
C TYR A 291 -2.72 -20.96 3.66
N PRO A 292 -1.94 -21.68 2.83
CA PRO A 292 -2.41 -22.19 1.54
C PRO A 292 -3.57 -23.20 1.67
N GLY A 293 -3.63 -23.94 2.78
CA GLY A 293 -4.70 -24.88 3.08
C GLY A 293 -5.93 -24.30 3.78
N ALA A 294 -5.87 -23.05 4.25
CA ALA A 294 -7.00 -22.39 4.92
C ALA A 294 -7.84 -21.54 3.96
N VAL A 295 -7.24 -21.03 2.87
CA VAL A 295 -7.94 -20.14 1.94
C VAL A 295 -8.79 -20.92 0.95
N LYS A 296 -10.11 -20.78 1.08
CA LYS A 296 -11.12 -21.45 0.26
C LYS A 296 -11.36 -20.80 -1.10
N SER A 297 -11.32 -19.46 -1.15
CA SER A 297 -11.31 -18.69 -2.40
C SER A 297 -10.60 -17.36 -2.20
N LEU A 298 -10.03 -16.83 -3.28
CA LEU A 298 -9.30 -15.57 -3.30
C LEU A 298 -9.92 -14.61 -4.32
N THR A 299 -10.55 -13.54 -3.84
CA THR A 299 -11.12 -12.49 -4.69
C THR A 299 -10.32 -11.20 -4.57
N LEU A 300 -9.71 -10.76 -5.68
CA LEU A 300 -8.85 -9.59 -5.76
C LEU A 300 -9.51 -8.50 -6.61
N LEU A 301 -9.67 -7.30 -6.07
CA LEU A 301 -10.24 -6.16 -6.78
C LEU A 301 -9.14 -5.14 -7.08
N ALA A 302 -8.90 -4.88 -8.37
CA ALA A 302 -7.86 -3.97 -8.86
C ALA A 302 -6.49 -4.21 -8.19
N PRO A 303 -5.89 -5.42 -8.30
CA PRO A 303 -4.62 -5.73 -7.67
C PRO A 303 -3.48 -4.87 -8.28
N PRO A 304 -2.67 -4.16 -7.47
CA PRO A 304 -1.55 -3.35 -7.94
C PRO A 304 -0.33 -4.24 -8.26
N TYR A 305 -0.42 -5.04 -9.32
CA TYR A 305 0.67 -5.90 -9.77
C TYR A 305 1.28 -5.38 -11.08
N PHE A 306 2.53 -4.93 -11.02
CA PHE A 306 3.28 -4.45 -12.18
C PHE A 306 4.47 -5.38 -12.44
N PRO A 307 4.45 -6.18 -13.52
CA PRO A 307 5.61 -6.97 -13.92
C PRO A 307 6.84 -6.07 -14.11
N VAL A 308 7.88 -6.32 -13.31
CA VAL A 308 9.09 -5.51 -13.31
C VAL A 308 10.03 -6.02 -14.40
N PRO A 309 10.49 -5.17 -15.34
CA PRO A 309 11.49 -5.58 -16.33
C PRO A 309 12.81 -5.98 -15.68
N LYS A 310 13.48 -7.01 -16.24
CA LYS A 310 14.79 -7.47 -15.77
C LYS A 310 15.80 -6.31 -15.76
N GLY A 311 16.49 -6.12 -14.64
CA GLY A 311 17.52 -5.09 -14.46
C GLY A 311 17.01 -3.73 -13.99
N GLU A 312 15.70 -3.57 -13.74
CA GLU A 312 15.15 -2.39 -13.07
C GLU A 312 14.99 -2.61 -11.56
N GLN A 313 15.15 -1.55 -10.77
CA GLN A 313 14.86 -1.59 -9.33
C GLN A 313 13.34 -1.62 -9.12
N ALA A 314 12.82 -2.75 -8.66
CA ALA A 314 11.38 -3.03 -8.56
C ALA A 314 10.60 -1.93 -7.84
N ASN A 315 11.06 -1.52 -6.66
CA ASN A 315 10.34 -0.57 -5.81
C ASN A 315 10.17 0.80 -6.50
N ARG A 316 11.20 1.25 -7.23
CA ARG A 316 11.17 2.51 -7.98
C ARG A 316 10.36 2.40 -9.26
N TYR A 317 10.41 1.25 -9.93
CA TYR A 317 9.57 1.00 -11.09
C TYR A 317 8.09 1.09 -10.73
N VAL A 318 7.68 0.41 -9.64
CA VAL A 318 6.30 0.45 -9.16
C VAL A 318 5.91 1.85 -8.71
N LEU A 319 6.77 2.56 -7.98
CA LEU A 319 6.51 3.96 -7.60
C LEU A 319 6.18 4.84 -8.82
N ARG A 320 6.94 4.73 -9.91
CA ARG A 320 6.67 5.47 -11.16
C ARG A 320 5.39 5.05 -11.86
N LYS A 321 4.95 3.81 -11.68
CA LYS A 321 3.72 3.28 -12.30
C LYS A 321 2.47 3.68 -11.52
N VAL A 322 2.52 3.62 -10.19
CA VAL A 322 1.41 3.99 -9.30
C VAL A 322 1.23 5.51 -9.21
N ALA A 323 2.34 6.24 -9.27
CA ALA A 323 2.39 7.68 -9.11
C ALA A 323 3.23 8.33 -10.21
N PRO A 324 2.79 8.29 -11.48
CA PRO A 324 3.50 8.99 -12.55
C PRO A 324 3.31 10.49 -12.35
N ARG A 325 4.41 11.26 -12.34
CA ARG A 325 4.43 12.72 -12.17
C ARG A 325 3.65 13.47 -13.26
N ARG A 326 2.32 13.48 -13.14
CA ARG A 326 1.37 14.13 -14.04
C ARG A 326 0.40 15.00 -13.28
N VAL A 327 0.06 16.16 -13.83
CA VAL A 327 -0.92 17.08 -13.23
C VAL A 327 -2.36 16.72 -13.58
N TRP A 328 -2.56 15.88 -14.60
CA TRP A 328 -3.87 15.41 -15.02
C TRP A 328 -3.81 13.93 -15.43
N PRO A 329 -4.81 13.12 -15.07
CA PRO A 329 -6.02 13.45 -14.30
C PRO A 329 -5.77 13.72 -12.81
N LEU A 330 -6.72 14.38 -12.12
CA LEU A 330 -6.54 14.84 -10.73
C LEU A 330 -6.24 13.70 -9.74
N ILE A 331 -6.81 12.52 -9.94
CA ILE A 331 -6.53 11.35 -9.08
C ILE A 331 -5.06 10.91 -9.19
N VAL A 332 -4.49 10.98 -10.39
CA VAL A 332 -3.08 10.67 -10.66
C VAL A 332 -2.16 11.77 -10.10
N PHE A 333 -2.59 13.03 -10.17
CA PHE A 333 -1.87 14.13 -9.53
C PHE A 333 -1.85 13.96 -8.00
N GLY A 334 -2.99 13.60 -7.41
CA GLY A 334 -3.10 13.28 -5.99
C GLY A 334 -2.20 12.12 -5.57
N SER A 335 -2.22 11.01 -6.33
CA SER A 335 -1.32 9.87 -6.06
C SER A 335 0.16 10.29 -6.17
N SER A 336 0.50 11.12 -7.16
CA SER A 336 1.85 11.67 -7.31
C SER A 336 2.29 12.50 -6.11
N ILE A 337 1.42 13.37 -5.60
CA ILE A 337 1.73 14.17 -4.41
C ILE A 337 1.99 13.24 -3.22
N VAL A 338 1.08 12.31 -2.97
CA VAL A 338 1.14 11.42 -1.81
C VAL A 338 2.36 10.49 -1.85
N CYS A 339 2.81 10.08 -3.04
CA CYS A 339 3.87 9.07 -3.16
C CYS A 339 5.29 9.63 -3.30
N TRP A 340 5.44 10.89 -3.75
CA TRP A 340 6.77 11.46 -4.00
C TRP A 340 7.20 12.48 -2.96
N TYR A 341 6.27 13.03 -2.20
CA TYR A 341 6.51 14.20 -1.36
C TYR A 341 6.07 13.95 0.08
N GLU A 342 7.02 13.52 0.92
CA GLU A 342 6.76 13.22 2.32
C GLU A 342 6.20 14.45 3.02
N HIS A 343 6.81 15.62 2.82
CA HIS A 343 6.49 16.79 3.63
C HIS A 343 5.25 17.49 3.11
N ILE A 344 5.04 17.52 1.80
CA ILE A 344 3.77 17.99 1.23
C ILE A 344 2.62 17.08 1.67
N SER A 345 2.79 15.76 1.65
CA SER A 345 1.74 14.84 2.12
C SER A 345 1.53 14.95 3.63
N ARG A 346 2.58 15.24 4.43
CA ARG A 346 2.48 15.58 5.85
C ARG A 346 1.69 16.85 6.07
N THR A 347 1.97 17.91 5.30
CA THR A 347 1.21 19.17 5.32
C THR A 347 -0.25 18.93 4.94
N ALA A 348 -0.52 18.12 3.92
CA ALA A 348 -1.87 17.75 3.54
C ALA A 348 -2.60 17.03 4.68
N CYS A 349 -1.96 16.05 5.34
CA CYS A 349 -2.56 15.38 6.50
C CYS A 349 -2.81 16.35 7.67
N LEU A 350 -1.90 17.29 7.91
CA LEU A 350 -2.07 18.35 8.91
C LEU A 350 -3.25 19.27 8.62
N ILE A 351 -3.48 19.64 7.37
CA ILE A 351 -4.58 20.53 6.98
C ILE A 351 -5.90 19.75 6.96
N VAL A 352 -5.86 18.51 6.48
CA VAL A 352 -7.03 17.72 6.12
C VAL A 352 -7.44 16.77 7.24
N CYS A 353 -6.56 15.86 7.64
CA CYS A 353 -6.85 14.86 8.67
C CYS A 353 -6.97 15.51 10.05
N LYS A 354 -6.10 16.47 10.42
CA LYS A 354 -6.23 17.15 11.72
C LYS A 354 -7.54 17.92 11.85
N ASN A 355 -8.02 18.52 10.76
CA ASN A 355 -9.24 19.33 10.72
C ASN A 355 -10.42 18.58 10.09
N HIS A 356 -10.45 17.24 10.11
CA HIS A 356 -11.45 16.48 9.34
C HIS A 356 -12.90 16.81 9.71
N HIS A 357 -13.19 17.21 10.95
CA HIS A 357 -14.55 17.59 11.37
C HIS A 357 -15.06 18.83 10.61
N PHE A 358 -14.17 19.78 10.34
CA PHE A 358 -14.47 20.94 9.51
C PHE A 358 -14.79 20.48 8.07
N TRP A 359 -13.94 19.63 7.50
CA TRP A 359 -14.12 19.12 6.14
C TRP A 359 -15.36 18.25 5.99
N GLU A 360 -15.67 17.42 6.97
CA GLU A 360 -16.88 16.61 7.02
C GLU A 360 -18.13 17.49 7.06
N SER A 361 -18.14 18.51 7.91
CA SER A 361 -19.24 19.47 8.03
C SER A 361 -19.44 20.28 6.75
N LEU A 362 -18.35 20.78 6.16
CA LEU A 362 -18.36 21.51 4.90
C LEU A 362 -18.87 20.63 3.76
N THR A 363 -18.43 19.37 3.70
CA THR A 363 -18.86 18.43 2.67
C THR A 363 -20.35 18.11 2.81
N LYS A 364 -20.83 17.87 4.03
CA LYS A 364 -22.27 17.67 4.30
C LYS A 364 -23.10 18.85 3.83
N LEU A 365 -22.63 20.07 4.10
CA LEU A 365 -23.27 21.32 3.67
C LEU A 365 -23.30 21.46 2.15
N VAL A 366 -22.14 21.34 1.48
CA VAL A 366 -22.00 21.52 0.02
C VAL A 366 -22.77 20.44 -0.74
N THR A 367 -22.70 19.20 -0.28
CA THR A 367 -23.32 18.06 -0.96
C THR A 367 -24.78 17.84 -0.54
N ARG A 368 -25.31 18.65 0.39
CA ARG A 368 -26.64 18.47 1.00
C ARG A 368 -26.86 17.03 1.49
N ASN A 369 -25.86 16.45 2.14
CA ASN A 369 -25.82 15.04 2.57
C ASN A 369 -26.00 14.00 1.45
N ARG A 370 -25.86 14.37 0.17
CA ARG A 370 -25.98 13.41 -0.95
C ARG A 370 -24.74 12.54 -1.10
N MET A 371 -23.56 13.02 -0.72
CA MET A 371 -22.35 12.20 -0.72
C MET A 371 -22.32 11.31 0.51
N ARG A 372 -22.02 10.03 0.28
CA ARG A 372 -21.97 9.03 1.35
C ARG A 372 -20.81 9.34 2.29
N THR A 373 -21.15 9.67 3.53
CA THR A 373 -20.24 10.06 4.61
C THR A 373 -19.13 9.04 4.86
N PHE A 374 -19.40 7.75 4.64
CA PHE A 374 -18.43 6.70 4.96
C PHE A 374 -17.11 6.77 4.19
N MET A 375 -17.09 7.33 2.97
CA MET A 375 -15.83 7.46 2.21
C MET A 375 -14.91 8.48 2.89
N PHE A 376 -15.49 9.52 3.48
CA PHE A 376 -14.73 10.55 4.21
C PHE A 376 -14.21 10.03 5.54
N ASP A 377 -15.01 9.24 6.27
CA ASP A 377 -14.60 8.64 7.54
C ASP A 377 -13.35 7.76 7.36
N GLY A 378 -13.32 6.92 6.33
CA GLY A 378 -12.13 6.10 6.02
C GLY A 378 -10.95 6.93 5.54
N PHE A 379 -11.20 7.94 4.69
CA PHE A 379 -10.15 8.75 4.08
C PHE A 379 -9.39 9.63 5.08
N PHE A 380 -10.08 10.22 6.06
CA PHE A 380 -9.43 11.11 7.02
C PHE A 380 -8.83 10.41 8.24
N CYS A 381 -9.23 9.16 8.51
CA CYS A 381 -8.80 8.43 9.70
C CYS A 381 -7.48 7.69 9.51
N HIS A 382 -6.39 8.42 9.28
CA HIS A 382 -5.03 7.89 9.28
C HIS A 382 -4.02 8.95 9.73
N THR A 383 -2.83 8.54 10.16
CA THR A 383 -1.71 9.47 10.33
C THR A 383 -0.89 9.55 9.06
N HIS A 384 -0.16 10.67 8.88
CA HIS A 384 0.82 10.77 7.78
C HIS A 384 1.83 9.61 7.84
N ASN A 385 2.31 9.27 9.04
CA ASN A 385 3.25 8.18 9.27
C ASN A 385 2.70 6.85 8.74
N ALA A 386 1.47 6.49 9.11
CA ALA A 386 0.82 5.27 8.63
C ALA A 386 0.69 5.23 7.10
N ALA A 387 0.22 6.33 6.50
CA ALA A 387 0.01 6.40 5.05
C ALA A 387 1.34 6.31 4.28
N TRP A 388 2.34 7.11 4.66
CA TRP A 388 3.65 7.16 4.01
C TRP A 388 4.39 5.82 4.09
N HIS A 389 4.50 5.26 5.29
CA HIS A 389 5.20 4.00 5.51
C HIS A 389 4.49 2.82 4.84
N THR A 390 3.16 2.71 4.93
CA THR A 390 2.39 1.64 4.29
C THR A 390 2.56 1.68 2.77
N LEU A 391 2.46 2.87 2.17
CA LEU A 391 2.65 3.05 0.74
C LEU A 391 4.04 2.57 0.29
N HIS A 392 5.10 3.04 0.94
CA HIS A 392 6.45 2.72 0.52
C HIS A 392 6.83 1.28 0.85
N ASN A 393 6.49 0.76 2.02
CA ASN A 393 6.91 -0.58 2.44
C ASN A 393 6.02 -1.69 1.87
N ILE A 394 4.77 -1.41 1.53
CA ILE A 394 3.89 -2.40 0.92
C ILE A 394 3.83 -2.21 -0.60
N ILE A 395 3.25 -1.11 -1.10
CA ILE A 395 3.02 -0.94 -2.54
C ILE A 395 4.35 -0.95 -3.31
N CYS A 396 5.33 -0.17 -2.86
CA CYS A 396 6.64 -0.14 -3.51
C CYS A 396 7.55 -1.29 -3.03
N GLY A 397 7.61 -1.53 -1.72
CA GLY A 397 8.56 -2.46 -1.11
C GLY A 397 8.31 -3.93 -1.44
N THR A 398 7.07 -4.31 -1.76
CA THR A 398 6.75 -5.69 -2.14
C THR A 398 6.84 -5.93 -3.64
N ALA A 399 7.14 -4.91 -4.45
CA ALA A 399 7.22 -5.01 -5.90
C ALA A 399 8.07 -6.19 -6.39
N GLY A 400 9.21 -6.46 -5.75
CA GLY A 400 10.08 -7.58 -6.08
C GLY A 400 9.60 -8.95 -5.57
N LYS A 401 8.62 -8.97 -4.66
CA LYS A 401 8.13 -10.18 -3.97
C LYS A 401 6.74 -10.62 -4.41
N VAL A 402 5.93 -9.72 -4.97
CA VAL A 402 4.57 -10.08 -5.46
C VAL A 402 4.65 -11.17 -6.53
N ASP A 403 5.73 -11.17 -7.32
CA ASP A 403 6.09 -12.29 -8.19
C ASP A 403 6.14 -13.61 -7.38
N GLU A 404 7.00 -13.74 -6.38
CA GLU A 404 7.06 -14.97 -5.58
C GLU A 404 5.71 -15.37 -4.97
N TYR A 405 4.91 -14.39 -4.52
CA TYR A 405 3.57 -14.68 -4.00
C TYR A 405 2.62 -15.22 -5.07
N LEU A 406 2.59 -14.62 -6.25
CA LEU A 406 1.74 -15.10 -7.35
C LEU A 406 2.16 -16.50 -7.83
N ASP A 407 3.46 -16.80 -7.83
CA ASP A 407 3.96 -18.15 -8.15
C ASP A 407 3.55 -19.15 -7.07
N ALA A 408 3.71 -18.79 -5.79
CA ALA A 408 3.29 -19.63 -4.69
C ALA A 408 1.77 -19.84 -4.69
N VAL A 409 0.98 -18.81 -5.04
CA VAL A 409 -0.46 -18.99 -5.29
C VAL A 409 -0.68 -19.96 -6.43
N ARG A 410 -0.02 -19.81 -7.59
CA ARG A 410 -0.15 -20.75 -8.71
C ARG A 410 0.15 -22.18 -8.29
N ASP A 411 1.23 -22.42 -7.56
CA ASP A 411 1.78 -23.75 -7.35
C ASP A 411 1.23 -24.45 -6.09
N GLN A 412 0.93 -23.70 -5.04
CA GLN A 412 0.59 -24.25 -3.72
C GLN A 412 -0.90 -24.19 -3.41
N LEU A 413 -1.63 -23.19 -3.94
CA LEU A 413 -3.05 -23.01 -3.64
C LEU A 413 -3.92 -23.73 -4.67
N ARG A 414 -4.92 -24.45 -4.18
CA ARG A 414 -5.91 -25.14 -5.03
C ARG A 414 -7.20 -24.36 -5.21
N CYS A 415 -7.40 -23.29 -4.45
CA CYS A 415 -8.61 -22.50 -4.49
C CYS A 415 -8.75 -21.69 -5.79
N ASP A 416 -10.00 -21.34 -6.08
CA ASP A 416 -10.36 -20.44 -7.18
C ASP A 416 -9.85 -19.01 -6.87
N VAL A 417 -9.24 -18.40 -7.88
CA VAL A 417 -8.78 -17.01 -7.86
C VAL A 417 -9.64 -16.21 -8.81
N THR A 418 -10.34 -15.20 -8.33
CA THR A 418 -11.14 -14.28 -9.16
C THR A 418 -10.60 -12.87 -9.04
N VAL A 419 -10.43 -12.19 -10.16
CA VAL A 419 -9.92 -10.81 -10.22
C VAL A 419 -10.96 -9.91 -10.87
N PHE A 420 -11.36 -8.85 -10.18
CA PHE A 420 -12.24 -7.81 -10.72
C PHE A 420 -11.45 -6.56 -11.03
N HIS A 421 -11.69 -5.93 -12.18
CA HIS A 421 -11.00 -4.69 -12.56
C HIS A 421 -11.95 -3.77 -13.34
N GLY A 422 -11.85 -2.46 -13.13
CA GLY A 422 -12.63 -1.47 -13.88
C GLY A 422 -11.92 -1.07 -15.17
N ARG A 423 -12.58 -1.11 -16.32
CA ARG A 423 -11.92 -0.78 -17.60
C ARG A 423 -11.34 0.64 -17.62
N ASP A 424 -11.97 1.56 -16.90
CA ASP A 424 -11.63 2.99 -16.87
C ASP A 424 -10.91 3.36 -15.55
N ASP A 425 -10.22 2.40 -14.92
CA ASP A 425 -9.39 2.67 -13.75
C ASP A 425 -8.17 3.54 -14.16
N GLU A 426 -8.23 4.82 -13.80
CA GLU A 426 -7.15 5.78 -14.06
C GLU A 426 -5.98 5.67 -13.05
N LEU A 427 -6.18 4.98 -11.92
CA LEU A 427 -5.17 4.82 -10.89
C LEU A 427 -4.31 3.57 -11.15
N LEU A 428 -4.95 2.46 -11.48
CA LEU A 428 -4.27 1.21 -11.82
C LEU A 428 -4.71 0.75 -13.21
N PRO A 429 -3.77 0.47 -14.12
CA PRO A 429 -4.10 -0.03 -15.44
C PRO A 429 -4.66 -1.46 -15.38
N VAL A 430 -5.61 -1.79 -16.26
CA VAL A 430 -6.24 -3.13 -16.36
C VAL A 430 -5.22 -4.25 -16.65
N GLU A 431 -4.11 -3.88 -17.28
CA GLU A 431 -2.95 -4.73 -17.52
C GLU A 431 -2.41 -5.37 -16.25
N CYS A 432 -2.57 -4.74 -15.08
CA CYS A 432 -2.20 -5.34 -13.80
C CYS A 432 -2.98 -6.65 -13.53
N SER A 433 -4.28 -6.67 -13.84
CA SER A 433 -5.09 -7.88 -13.66
C SER A 433 -4.77 -8.95 -14.70
N TYR A 434 -4.51 -8.57 -15.94
CA TYR A 434 -4.06 -9.52 -16.97
C TYR A 434 -2.68 -10.08 -16.65
N ALA A 435 -1.80 -9.28 -16.05
CA ALA A 435 -0.51 -9.75 -15.57
C ALA A 435 -0.67 -10.80 -14.46
N VAL A 436 -1.61 -10.61 -13.52
CA VAL A 436 -1.96 -11.65 -12.53
C VAL A 436 -2.40 -12.94 -13.22
N GLN A 437 -3.31 -12.85 -14.20
CA GLN A 437 -3.79 -14.02 -14.94
C GLN A 437 -2.70 -14.72 -15.78
N SER A 438 -1.78 -13.95 -16.37
CA SER A 438 -0.66 -14.52 -17.12
C SER A 438 0.23 -15.42 -16.25
N ARG A 439 0.25 -15.14 -14.94
CA ARG A 439 1.09 -15.83 -13.97
C ARG A 439 0.34 -16.88 -13.16
N ILE A 440 -0.96 -16.70 -12.96
CA ILE A 440 -1.90 -17.68 -12.42
C ILE A 440 -2.94 -17.98 -13.52
N PRO A 441 -2.67 -18.93 -14.44
CA PRO A 441 -3.54 -19.16 -15.61
C PRO A 441 -4.98 -19.55 -15.27
N ARG A 442 -5.23 -20.11 -14.08
CA ARG A 442 -6.57 -20.44 -13.58
C ARG A 442 -7.34 -19.24 -13.00
N ALA A 443 -6.72 -18.08 -12.89
CA ALA A 443 -7.39 -16.90 -12.36
C ALA A 443 -8.43 -16.38 -13.37
N ASP A 444 -9.67 -16.22 -12.90
CA ASP A 444 -10.76 -15.65 -13.69
C ASP A 444 -10.73 -14.12 -13.59
N VAL A 445 -10.46 -13.43 -14.70
CA VAL A 445 -10.38 -11.96 -14.74
C VAL A 445 -11.67 -11.38 -15.33
N LYS A 446 -12.40 -10.66 -14.50
CA LYS A 446 -13.64 -9.94 -14.84
C LYS A 446 -13.35 -8.45 -14.97
N VAL A 447 -13.24 -7.98 -16.22
CA VAL A 447 -13.14 -6.55 -16.52
C VAL A 447 -14.53 -5.95 -16.68
N ILE A 448 -14.82 -4.91 -15.92
CA ILE A 448 -16.13 -4.26 -15.87
C ILE A 448 -16.07 -2.94 -16.63
N ASP A 449 -16.86 -2.83 -17.69
CA ASP A 449 -16.90 -1.65 -18.54
C ASP A 449 -17.47 -0.43 -17.82
N ARG A 450 -16.94 0.76 -18.13
CA ARG A 450 -17.39 2.04 -17.56
C ARG A 450 -17.29 2.12 -16.05
N LYS A 451 -16.28 1.45 -15.47
CA LYS A 451 -15.99 1.44 -14.04
C LYS A 451 -14.52 1.77 -13.80
N ASP A 452 -14.28 2.51 -12.74
CA ASP A 452 -12.99 2.95 -12.23
C ASP A 452 -12.60 2.16 -10.95
N HIS A 453 -11.51 2.58 -10.30
CA HIS A 453 -10.92 1.95 -9.11
C HIS A 453 -11.92 1.67 -7.97
N LEU A 454 -12.94 2.50 -7.78
CA LEU A 454 -13.90 2.39 -6.67
C LEU A 454 -15.28 1.93 -7.14
N THR A 455 -15.70 2.32 -8.34
CA THR A 455 -17.03 2.03 -8.88
C THR A 455 -17.19 0.58 -9.34
N ILE A 456 -16.10 -0.19 -9.40
CA ILE A 456 -16.18 -1.66 -9.48
C ILE A 456 -17.06 -2.26 -8.37
N VAL A 457 -17.13 -1.59 -7.20
CA VAL A 457 -18.07 -1.89 -6.10
C VAL A 457 -19.17 -0.81 -6.03
N ILE A 458 -18.80 0.48 -6.00
CA ILE A 458 -19.75 1.58 -5.82
C ILE A 458 -20.64 1.72 -7.07
N GLY A 459 -21.94 1.53 -6.89
CA GLY A 459 -22.92 1.49 -7.98
C GLY A 459 -23.08 0.11 -8.63
N ARG A 460 -22.41 -0.92 -8.09
CA ARG A 460 -22.58 -2.34 -8.45
C ARG A 460 -22.88 -3.23 -7.25
N GLN A 461 -23.24 -2.66 -6.10
CA GLN A 461 -23.28 -3.36 -4.82
C GLN A 461 -24.09 -4.68 -4.85
N LYS A 462 -25.33 -4.65 -5.35
CA LYS A 462 -26.19 -5.85 -5.46
C LYS A 462 -25.67 -6.89 -6.45
N THR A 463 -25.07 -6.44 -7.55
CA THR A 463 -24.52 -7.35 -8.56
C THR A 463 -23.25 -7.99 -8.01
N PHE A 464 -22.37 -7.18 -7.43
CA PHE A 464 -21.11 -7.67 -6.88
C PHE A 464 -21.31 -8.57 -5.67
N ALA A 465 -22.28 -8.29 -4.80
CA ALA A 465 -22.67 -9.19 -3.71
C ALA A 465 -23.09 -10.58 -4.25
N ARG A 466 -23.94 -10.64 -5.29
CA ARG A 466 -24.33 -11.91 -5.92
C ARG A 466 -23.15 -12.65 -6.55
N GLU A 467 -22.26 -11.93 -7.24
CA GLU A 467 -21.04 -12.53 -7.82
C GLU A 467 -20.15 -13.17 -6.74
N LEU A 468 -20.02 -12.55 -5.57
CA LEU A 468 -19.28 -13.11 -4.43
C LEU A 468 -19.98 -14.35 -3.85
N GLU A 469 -21.30 -14.32 -3.70
CA GLU A 469 -22.07 -15.48 -3.22
C GLU A 469 -21.91 -16.70 -4.14
N GLU A 470 -21.86 -16.51 -5.45
CA GLU A 470 -21.61 -17.60 -6.39
C GLU A 470 -20.19 -18.15 -6.26
N ILE A 471 -19.19 -17.29 -6.10
CA ILE A 471 -17.80 -17.71 -5.87
C ILE A 471 -17.70 -18.57 -4.61
N TRP A 472 -18.33 -18.15 -3.52
CA TRP A 472 -18.28 -18.90 -2.26
C TRP A 472 -19.04 -20.22 -2.34
N LYS A 473 -20.23 -20.24 -2.97
CA LYS A 473 -21.01 -21.46 -3.17
C LYS A 473 -20.25 -22.50 -3.99
N LYS A 474 -19.58 -22.08 -5.07
CA LYS A 474 -18.75 -22.96 -5.91
C LYS A 474 -17.57 -23.55 -5.13
N SER A 475 -16.96 -22.75 -4.26
CA SER A 475 -15.85 -23.17 -3.43
C SER A 475 -16.25 -24.10 -2.29
N SER A 476 -17.49 -24.02 -1.77
CA SER A 476 -17.98 -24.92 -0.73
C SER A 476 -18.32 -26.33 -1.26
N SER A 477 -18.45 -26.51 -2.58
CA SER A 477 -18.86 -27.77 -3.21
C SER A 477 -17.71 -28.61 -3.79
N GLY A 478 -16.46 -28.15 -3.71
CA GLY A 478 -15.26 -28.87 -4.13
C GLY A 478 -14.33 -29.10 -2.96
#